data_AF-A0A8H6VAR4-F1
#
_entry.id   AF-A0A8H6VAR4-F1
#
_cell.length_a   1.000
_cell.length_b   1.000
_cell.length_c   1.000
_cell.angle_alpha   90.00
_cell.angle_beta   90.00
_cell.angle_gamma   90.00
#
_symmetry.space_group_name_H-M   'P 1'
#
loop_
_entity.id
_entity.type
_entity.pdbx_description
1 polymer ?
#
loop_
_entity_poly.entity_id
_entity_poly.type
_entity_poly.pdbx_seq_one_letter_code
_entity_poly.pdbx_strand_id
1 'polypeptide(L)'
;MITAKALRPAFLHIERTRLPGSHLRAFPTSFQAPTKKSFTVSKMGQQEKSATNGDPHNDQPTKVEDWKKRAPYRIHDSNEHFKHRYEASCHCGKVQYELSREVPLDSKLCHCTTCQTQHAAPFQWAAIFHKDDINFKDGHHHLEWYDPTSKSVEHKLPCKVRCSYCHSPIMDEGRNMILLFPSLIHFKSEEDKKNFKPRLHMFYGQRVMDIPDGLPKWTGLNEDSDLIEDSPPDMVKELERKRMKEQKDQVEKENNS
;
A
#
# COMPACT_ATOMS: atom_id res chain seq x y z
N MET A 1 -2.84 -7.05 -59.37
CA MET A 1 -3.17 -8.40 -58.87
C MET A 1 -1.93 -9.01 -58.27
N ILE A 2 -1.84 -9.06 -56.94
CA ILE A 2 -0.75 -9.69 -56.18
C ILE A 2 -1.43 -10.63 -55.20
N THR A 3 -1.08 -11.91 -55.27
CA THR A 3 -1.72 -13.04 -54.59
C THR A 3 -1.23 -13.17 -53.15
N ALA A 4 -2.18 -13.29 -52.21
CA ALA A 4 -1.92 -13.47 -50.79
C ALA A 4 -1.47 -14.90 -50.50
N LYS A 5 -0.26 -15.07 -49.93
CA LYS A 5 0.21 -16.32 -49.32
C LYS A 5 -0.37 -16.41 -47.91
N ALA A 6 -1.28 -17.37 -47.71
CA ALA A 6 -1.86 -17.72 -46.42
C ALA A 6 -0.81 -18.35 -45.48
N LEU A 7 -0.64 -17.78 -44.30
CA LEU A 7 0.05 -18.40 -43.16
C LEU A 7 -0.96 -19.28 -42.42
N ARG A 8 -0.68 -20.59 -42.33
CA ARG A 8 -1.39 -21.53 -41.45
C ARG A 8 -0.77 -21.48 -40.04
N PRO A 9 -1.55 -21.49 -38.95
CA PRO A 9 -1.02 -21.69 -37.62
C PRO A 9 -0.79 -23.18 -37.36
N ALA A 10 0.38 -23.51 -36.80
CA ALA A 10 0.70 -24.85 -36.31
C ALA A 10 -0.03 -25.08 -34.97
N PHE A 11 -1.00 -25.98 -34.96
CA PHE A 11 -1.59 -26.53 -33.73
C PHE A 11 -0.64 -27.60 -33.18
N LEU A 12 0.02 -27.31 -32.06
CA LEU A 12 0.72 -28.31 -31.27
C LEU A 12 -0.30 -29.22 -30.56
N HIS A 13 -0.16 -30.52 -30.76
CA HIS A 13 -0.88 -31.57 -30.03
C HIS A 13 -0.52 -31.51 -28.54
N ILE A 14 -1.51 -31.26 -27.68
CA ILE A 14 -1.42 -31.56 -26.25
C ILE A 14 -2.00 -32.96 -26.06
N GLU A 15 -1.13 -33.95 -25.83
CA GLU A 15 -1.55 -35.27 -25.37
C GLU A 15 -2.09 -35.17 -23.94
N ARG A 16 -3.35 -35.58 -23.75
CA ARG A 16 -3.96 -35.73 -22.43
C ARG A 16 -3.37 -36.95 -21.73
N THR A 17 -2.41 -36.74 -20.85
CA THR A 17 -2.04 -37.74 -19.83
C THR A 17 -3.17 -37.89 -18.82
N ARG A 18 -3.80 -39.08 -18.76
CA ARG A 18 -4.76 -39.46 -17.71
C ARG A 18 -4.01 -39.68 -16.40
N LEU A 19 -4.41 -38.96 -15.35
CA LEU A 19 -4.01 -39.26 -13.98
C LEU A 19 -4.81 -40.47 -13.45
N PRO A 20 -4.21 -41.38 -12.66
CA PRO A 20 -4.93 -42.47 -12.00
C PRO A 20 -5.82 -41.94 -10.88
N GLY A 21 -7.01 -42.53 -10.77
CA GLY A 21 -8.13 -42.06 -9.94
C GLY A 21 -7.83 -42.03 -8.44
N SER A 22 -8.09 -40.88 -7.83
CA SER A 22 -8.17 -40.72 -6.38
C SER A 22 -9.52 -41.24 -5.87
N HIS A 23 -9.49 -42.22 -4.97
CA HIS A 23 -10.64 -42.65 -4.18
C HIS A 23 -11.20 -41.46 -3.36
N LEU A 24 -12.37 -40.98 -3.74
CA LEU A 24 -13.17 -40.07 -2.92
C LEU A 24 -13.78 -40.88 -1.76
N ARG A 25 -13.31 -40.64 -0.53
CA ARG A 25 -14.03 -41.05 0.67
C ARG A 25 -15.20 -40.07 0.89
N ALA A 26 -16.42 -40.61 0.92
CA ALA A 26 -17.62 -39.87 1.26
C ALA A 26 -17.55 -39.38 2.71
N PHE A 27 -17.80 -38.08 2.93
CA PHE A 27 -18.01 -37.51 4.26
C PHE A 27 -19.46 -37.79 4.70
N PRO A 28 -19.69 -38.22 5.96
CA PRO A 28 -21.03 -38.40 6.47
C PRO A 28 -21.75 -37.06 6.63
N THR A 29 -22.94 -37.00 6.06
CA THR A 29 -23.93 -35.93 6.22
C THR A 29 -24.63 -36.07 7.58
N SER A 30 -24.29 -35.23 8.55
CA SER A 30 -25.19 -34.89 9.67
C SER A 30 -24.68 -33.68 10.47
N PHE A 31 -24.88 -32.47 9.94
CA PHE A 31 -24.86 -31.26 10.76
C PHE A 31 -26.29 -30.97 11.23
N GLN A 32 -26.62 -31.34 12.47
CA GLN A 32 -27.85 -30.90 13.12
C GLN A 32 -27.67 -29.47 13.64
N ALA A 33 -28.56 -28.57 13.22
CA ALA A 33 -28.62 -27.19 13.71
C ALA A 33 -29.12 -27.15 15.17
N PRO A 34 -28.52 -26.34 16.06
CA PRO A 34 -29.03 -26.17 17.41
C PRO A 34 -30.35 -25.37 17.40
N THR A 35 -31.31 -25.86 18.17
CA THR A 35 -32.67 -25.37 18.32
C THR A 35 -32.71 -24.03 19.07
N LYS A 36 -33.54 -23.11 18.56
CA LYS A 36 -33.84 -21.80 19.16
C LYS A 36 -34.51 -22.01 20.52
N LYS A 37 -33.90 -21.54 21.61
CA LYS A 37 -34.61 -21.34 22.88
C LYS A 37 -35.37 -20.02 22.82
N SER A 38 -36.69 -20.14 22.86
CA SER A 38 -37.65 -19.06 23.11
C SER A 38 -37.43 -18.52 24.52
N PHE A 39 -37.14 -17.23 24.65
CA PHE A 39 -37.21 -16.52 25.93
C PHE A 39 -38.54 -15.77 25.99
N THR A 40 -39.29 -16.12 27.02
CA THR A 40 -40.58 -15.56 27.41
C THR A 40 -40.45 -14.11 27.89
N VAL A 41 -41.39 -13.29 27.44
CA VAL A 41 -41.62 -11.92 27.88
C VAL A 41 -42.19 -11.94 29.31
N SER A 42 -41.54 -11.22 30.22
CA SER A 42 -42.14 -10.79 31.48
C SER A 42 -42.31 -9.27 31.48
N LYS A 43 -43.56 -8.86 31.70
CA LYS A 43 -44.12 -7.52 31.68
C LYS A 43 -44.06 -6.95 33.10
N MET A 44 -43.48 -5.77 33.31
CA MET A 44 -43.81 -4.91 34.46
C MET A 44 -43.16 -3.53 34.36
N GLY A 45 -43.95 -2.48 34.64
CA GLY A 45 -43.45 -1.16 35.05
C GLY A 45 -43.63 -0.03 34.05
N GLN A 46 -44.81 0.58 34.05
CA GLN A 46 -45.04 1.92 33.50
C GLN A 46 -44.33 2.97 34.37
N GLN A 47 -43.62 3.91 33.75
CA GLN A 47 -43.58 5.30 34.19
C GLN A 47 -43.26 6.22 33.01
N GLU A 48 -43.91 7.37 33.02
CA GLU A 48 -44.28 8.18 31.88
C GLU A 48 -43.48 9.51 31.90
N LYS A 49 -43.25 10.08 30.71
CA LYS A 49 -42.94 11.50 30.37
C LYS A 49 -41.48 11.97 30.44
N SER A 50 -40.90 12.29 29.28
CA SER A 50 -40.99 13.66 28.74
C SER A 50 -40.59 13.70 27.26
N ALA A 51 -41.34 14.45 26.46
CA ALA A 51 -41.22 14.57 25.02
C ALA A 51 -40.21 15.66 24.65
N THR A 52 -39.40 15.43 23.62
CA THR A 52 -39.10 16.46 22.59
C THR A 52 -38.89 15.75 21.26
N ASN A 53 -39.71 16.12 20.28
CA ASN A 53 -39.57 15.72 18.88
C ASN A 53 -38.40 16.50 18.25
N GLY A 54 -37.50 15.81 17.55
CA GLY A 54 -36.46 16.40 16.71
C GLY A 54 -36.41 15.67 15.36
N ASP A 55 -36.63 16.43 14.29
CA ASP A 55 -36.65 16.05 12.87
C ASP A 55 -35.33 15.37 12.40
N PRO A 56 -35.35 14.40 11.45
CA PRO A 56 -34.17 13.64 11.03
C PRO A 56 -33.39 14.25 9.85
N HIS A 57 -33.54 15.54 9.56
CA HIS A 57 -32.80 16.20 8.49
C HIS A 57 -32.31 17.59 8.90
N ASN A 58 -31.12 17.65 9.48
CA ASN A 58 -30.30 18.87 9.46
C ASN A 58 -28.82 18.45 9.39
N ASP A 59 -28.43 17.96 8.21
CA ASP A 59 -27.04 17.71 7.88
C ASP A 59 -26.39 19.07 7.57
N GLN A 60 -26.08 19.82 8.63
CA GLN A 60 -25.26 21.02 8.52
C GLN A 60 -23.86 20.58 8.10
N PRO A 61 -23.22 21.25 7.12
CA PRO A 61 -21.86 20.91 6.72
C PRO A 61 -20.93 21.15 7.91
N THR A 62 -20.50 20.05 8.53
CA THR A 62 -19.49 20.08 9.58
C THR A 62 -18.25 20.78 9.06
N LYS A 63 -17.69 21.66 9.90
CA LYS A 63 -16.46 22.44 9.63
C LYS A 63 -15.49 21.62 8.78
N VAL A 64 -15.10 22.12 7.61
CA VAL A 64 -14.10 21.47 6.77
C VAL A 64 -12.85 21.23 7.63
N GLU A 65 -12.65 19.97 8.00
CA GLU A 65 -11.53 19.50 8.83
C GLU A 65 -10.21 20.14 8.37
N ASP A 66 -9.44 20.73 9.28
CA ASP A 66 -8.29 21.57 8.93
C ASP A 66 -7.20 20.85 8.13
N TRP A 67 -7.16 19.51 8.17
CA TRP A 67 -6.25 18.71 7.34
C TRP A 67 -6.60 18.78 5.84
N LYS A 68 -7.87 18.97 5.47
CA LYS A 68 -8.34 19.11 4.08
C LYS A 68 -7.85 20.39 3.41
N LYS A 69 -7.30 21.34 4.17
CA LYS A 69 -6.73 22.59 3.66
C LYS A 69 -5.21 22.53 3.50
N ARG A 70 -4.57 21.45 3.96
CA ARG A 70 -3.11 21.28 3.92
C ARG A 70 -2.74 20.25 2.86
N ALA A 71 -1.53 20.36 2.33
CA ALA A 71 -0.96 19.30 1.50
C ALA A 71 -0.99 17.96 2.27
N PRO A 72 -1.33 16.85 1.62
CA PRO A 72 -1.50 16.67 0.17
C PRO A 72 -2.90 17.03 -0.39
N TYR A 73 -3.82 17.53 0.44
CA TYR A 73 -5.25 17.64 0.12
C TYR A 73 -5.74 19.08 -0.15
N ARG A 74 -4.82 20.02 -0.36
CA ARG A 74 -5.13 21.44 -0.60
C ARG A 74 -5.80 21.62 -1.97
N ILE A 75 -7.10 21.36 -2.03
CA ILE A 75 -7.89 21.33 -3.28
C ILE A 75 -8.65 22.65 -3.49
N HIS A 76 -8.67 23.51 -2.49
CA HIS A 76 -9.47 24.75 -2.49
C HIS A 76 -8.73 26.00 -3.00
N ASP A 77 -7.44 25.89 -3.33
CA ASP A 77 -6.66 26.98 -3.93
C ASP A 77 -6.46 26.72 -5.43
N SER A 78 -6.55 27.76 -6.27
CA SER A 78 -6.24 27.65 -7.69
C SER A 78 -4.77 27.26 -7.87
N ASN A 79 -4.51 26.01 -8.25
CA ASN A 79 -3.15 25.48 -8.40
C ASN A 79 -2.56 25.81 -9.79
N GLU A 80 -2.80 27.02 -10.31
CA GLU A 80 -2.39 27.47 -11.66
C GLU A 80 -0.87 27.38 -11.88
N HIS A 81 -0.08 27.28 -10.81
CA HIS A 81 1.37 27.16 -10.85
C HIS A 81 1.91 25.77 -10.49
N PHE A 82 1.05 24.77 -10.27
CA PHE A 82 1.52 23.40 -10.03
C PHE A 82 2.09 22.82 -11.32
N LYS A 83 3.41 22.66 -11.37
CA LYS A 83 4.08 21.99 -12.49
C LYS A 83 3.72 20.51 -12.47
N HIS A 84 2.72 20.07 -13.24
CA HIS A 84 2.40 18.64 -13.34
C HIS A 84 3.40 17.92 -14.26
N ARG A 85 3.95 16.78 -13.82
CA ARG A 85 4.83 15.90 -14.60
C ARG A 85 4.17 14.56 -14.90
N TYR A 86 3.44 14.02 -13.95
CA TYR A 86 2.73 12.76 -14.05
C TYR A 86 1.28 12.89 -13.62
N GLU A 87 0.42 12.09 -14.22
CA GLU A 87 -0.96 11.89 -13.80
C GLU A 87 -1.12 10.46 -13.29
N ALA A 88 -2.02 10.28 -12.34
CA ALA A 88 -2.31 8.99 -11.73
C ALA A 88 -3.77 8.92 -11.29
N SER A 89 -4.30 7.72 -11.25
CA SER A 89 -5.66 7.50 -10.76
C SER A 89 -5.78 6.17 -10.03
N CYS A 90 -6.76 6.06 -9.13
CA CYS A 90 -7.18 4.76 -8.64
C CYS A 90 -7.78 3.91 -9.79
N HIS A 91 -7.96 2.60 -9.56
CA HIS A 91 -8.44 1.68 -10.59
C HIS A 91 -9.80 2.09 -11.19
N CYS A 92 -10.72 2.62 -10.39
CA CYS A 92 -12.03 3.06 -10.87
C CYS A 92 -12.05 4.50 -11.43
N GLY A 93 -10.91 5.21 -11.41
CA GLY A 93 -10.81 6.60 -11.89
C GLY A 93 -11.50 7.66 -11.03
N LYS A 94 -12.14 7.28 -9.92
CA LYS A 94 -12.82 8.23 -9.01
C LYS A 94 -11.86 9.14 -8.26
N VAL A 95 -10.63 8.69 -8.02
CA VAL A 95 -9.57 9.48 -7.40
C VAL A 95 -8.51 9.73 -8.46
N GLN A 96 -8.22 11.01 -8.73
CA GLN A 96 -7.26 11.45 -9.73
C GLN A 96 -6.32 12.48 -9.12
N TYR A 97 -5.03 12.33 -9.38
CA TYR A 97 -4.01 13.23 -8.83
C TYR A 97 -2.83 13.38 -9.79
N GLU A 98 -2.09 14.45 -9.56
CA GLU A 98 -0.92 14.87 -10.33
C GLU A 98 0.31 14.87 -9.43
N LEU A 99 1.47 14.58 -10.01
CA LEU A 99 2.76 14.66 -9.35
C LEU A 99 3.65 15.67 -10.07
N SER A 100 4.35 16.50 -9.32
CA SER A 100 5.20 17.55 -9.90
C SER A 100 6.65 17.13 -10.16
N ARG A 101 7.14 16.17 -9.37
CA ARG A 101 8.52 15.73 -9.37
C ARG A 101 8.74 14.58 -10.35
N GLU A 102 9.78 14.72 -11.19
CA GLU A 102 10.16 13.75 -12.22
C GLU A 102 10.79 12.47 -11.65
N VAL A 103 11.62 12.61 -10.62
CA VAL A 103 12.28 11.47 -9.94
C VAL A 103 11.93 11.52 -8.45
N PRO A 104 11.31 10.47 -7.87
CA PRO A 104 10.98 10.45 -6.46
C PRO A 104 12.23 10.59 -5.58
N LEU A 105 12.06 11.10 -4.35
CA LEU A 105 13.14 11.21 -3.38
C LEU A 105 13.78 9.84 -3.12
N ASP A 106 12.95 8.81 -3.04
CA ASP A 106 13.40 7.43 -3.04
C ASP A 106 12.34 6.47 -3.60
N SER A 107 12.70 5.23 -3.92
CA SER A 107 11.77 4.16 -4.26
C SER A 107 12.23 2.83 -3.66
N LYS A 108 11.33 2.14 -2.95
CA LYS A 108 11.67 0.99 -2.10
C LYS A 108 10.64 -0.11 -2.21
N LEU A 109 11.08 -1.34 -1.97
CA LEU A 109 10.22 -2.50 -1.77
C LEU A 109 10.16 -2.83 -0.27
N CYS A 110 8.98 -2.80 0.34
CA CYS A 110 8.78 -3.17 1.74
C CYS A 110 8.17 -4.57 1.85
N HIS A 111 8.86 -5.44 2.58
CA HIS A 111 8.48 -6.84 2.76
C HIS A 111 7.82 -7.11 4.10
N CYS A 112 7.47 -6.10 4.89
CA CYS A 112 6.85 -6.39 6.19
C CYS A 112 5.44 -7.00 6.02
N THR A 113 5.05 -7.87 6.95
CA THR A 113 3.77 -8.61 6.89
C THR A 113 2.55 -7.68 6.80
N THR A 114 2.62 -6.51 7.43
CA THR A 114 1.58 -5.48 7.32
C THR A 114 1.45 -4.97 5.89
N CYS A 115 2.58 -4.63 5.24
CA CYS A 115 2.58 -4.18 3.86
C CYS A 115 2.08 -5.27 2.90
N GLN A 116 2.51 -6.51 3.11
CA GLN A 116 2.04 -7.65 2.31
C GLN A 116 0.53 -7.83 2.39
N THR A 117 -0.01 -7.82 3.61
CA THR A 117 -1.45 -8.03 3.85
C THR A 117 -2.27 -6.87 3.30
N GLN A 118 -1.84 -5.62 3.51
CA GLN A 118 -2.58 -4.44 3.05
C GLN A 118 -2.59 -4.29 1.52
N HIS A 119 -1.54 -4.78 0.84
CA HIS A 119 -1.46 -4.75 -0.62
C HIS A 119 -1.96 -6.03 -1.29
N ALA A 120 -2.26 -7.09 -0.52
CA ALA A 120 -2.49 -8.44 -1.04
C ALA A 120 -1.40 -8.87 -2.05
N ALA A 121 -0.15 -8.56 -1.74
CA ALA A 121 1.00 -8.76 -2.61
C ALA A 121 2.25 -9.20 -1.82
N PRO A 122 3.25 -9.83 -2.46
CA PRO A 122 4.49 -10.25 -1.77
C PRO A 122 5.28 -9.11 -1.12
N PHE A 123 5.07 -7.86 -1.56
CA PHE A 123 5.68 -6.66 -1.02
C PHE A 123 4.91 -5.40 -1.45
N GLN A 124 5.12 -4.30 -0.75
CA GLN A 124 4.69 -2.96 -1.14
C GLN A 124 5.79 -2.28 -1.96
N TRP A 125 5.47 -1.72 -3.13
CA TRP A 125 6.34 -0.80 -3.86
C TRP A 125 5.93 0.64 -3.59
N ALA A 126 6.81 1.41 -2.95
CA ALA A 126 6.53 2.78 -2.57
C ALA A 126 7.61 3.74 -3.08
N ALA A 127 7.18 4.88 -3.61
CA ALA A 127 8.02 6.00 -3.98
C ALA A 127 7.78 7.18 -3.02
N ILE A 128 8.86 7.78 -2.51
CA ILE A 128 8.81 8.82 -1.49
C ILE A 128 8.76 10.19 -2.14
N PHE A 129 7.83 11.02 -1.70
CA PHE A 129 7.63 12.39 -2.15
C PHE A 129 7.39 13.32 -0.96
N HIS A 130 7.67 14.62 -1.13
CA HIS A 130 7.15 15.61 -0.20
C HIS A 130 5.63 15.72 -0.32
N LYS A 131 4.94 16.16 0.73
CA LYS A 131 3.49 16.35 0.68
C LYS A 131 3.05 17.36 -0.40
N ASP A 132 3.90 18.32 -0.70
CA ASP A 132 3.66 19.35 -1.72
C ASP A 132 3.95 18.89 -3.16
N ASP A 133 4.50 17.69 -3.35
CA ASP A 133 4.78 17.15 -4.69
C ASP A 133 3.54 16.49 -5.33
N ILE A 134 2.40 16.42 -4.62
CA ILE A 134 1.15 15.83 -5.08
C ILE A 134 0.01 16.86 -5.09
N ASN A 135 -0.86 16.76 -6.08
CA ASN A 135 -2.07 17.58 -6.22
C ASN A 135 -3.27 16.69 -6.59
N PHE A 136 -4.31 16.60 -5.76
CA PHE A 136 -5.54 15.88 -6.15
C PHE A 136 -6.37 16.76 -7.10
N LYS A 137 -6.62 16.26 -8.32
CA LYS A 137 -7.52 16.92 -9.30
C LYS A 137 -8.98 16.71 -8.93
N ASP A 138 -9.32 15.48 -8.55
CA ASP A 138 -10.68 15.06 -8.22
C ASP A 138 -10.65 13.85 -7.28
N GLY A 139 -11.75 13.63 -6.55
CA GLY A 139 -11.97 12.40 -5.80
C GLY A 139 -11.41 12.34 -4.40
N HIS A 140 -10.96 13.46 -3.83
CA HIS A 140 -10.51 13.50 -2.44
C HIS A 140 -11.59 13.11 -1.42
N HIS A 141 -12.86 13.29 -1.77
CA HIS A 141 -14.00 12.79 -0.98
C HIS A 141 -14.18 11.26 -1.06
N HIS A 142 -13.53 10.60 -2.03
CA HIS A 142 -13.50 9.14 -2.18
C HIS A 142 -12.23 8.51 -1.60
N LEU A 143 -11.56 9.23 -0.69
CA LEU A 143 -10.45 8.72 0.09
C LEU A 143 -10.95 8.13 1.41
N GLU A 144 -10.34 7.02 1.81
CA GLU A 144 -10.44 6.45 3.14
C GLU A 144 -9.05 6.30 3.76
N TRP A 145 -9.01 6.30 5.09
CA TRP A 145 -7.80 6.13 5.87
C TRP A 145 -7.85 4.84 6.68
N TYR A 146 -6.68 4.28 6.97
CA TYR A 146 -6.54 3.17 7.88
C TYR A 146 -5.21 3.20 8.61
N ASP A 147 -5.24 3.15 9.94
CA ASP A 147 -4.08 2.94 10.78
C ASP A 147 -3.98 1.44 11.14
N PRO A 148 -2.97 0.70 10.63
CA PRO A 148 -2.83 -0.71 10.94
C PRO A 148 -2.43 -0.99 12.40
N THR A 149 -1.86 -0.02 13.11
CA THR A 149 -1.47 -0.16 14.52
C THR A 149 -2.69 -0.09 15.43
N SER A 150 -3.52 0.95 15.29
CA SER A 150 -4.74 1.08 16.10
C SER A 150 -5.98 0.40 15.51
N LYS A 151 -5.89 -0.10 14.26
CA LYS A 151 -7.01 -0.66 13.49
C LYS A 151 -8.18 0.32 13.34
N SER A 152 -7.86 1.60 13.21
CA SER A 152 -8.82 2.70 13.11
C SER A 152 -8.91 3.23 11.68
N VAL A 153 -10.09 3.75 11.32
CA VAL A 153 -10.33 4.47 10.05
C VAL A 153 -10.23 5.99 10.21
N GLU A 154 -9.90 6.46 11.41
CA GLU A 154 -9.64 7.87 11.67
C GLU A 154 -8.38 8.35 10.94
N HIS A 155 -8.37 9.62 10.54
CA HIS A 155 -7.21 10.25 9.92
C HIS A 155 -6.14 10.59 10.97
N LYS A 156 -5.40 9.57 11.42
CA LYS A 156 -4.29 9.69 12.38
C LYS A 156 -2.96 9.30 11.73
N LEU A 157 -2.04 10.26 11.63
CA LEU A 157 -0.74 10.02 11.00
C LEU A 157 0.23 9.23 11.90
N PRO A 158 1.01 8.29 11.34
CA PRO A 158 0.99 7.84 9.95
C PRO A 158 -0.20 6.91 9.65
N CYS A 159 -0.78 7.02 8.45
CA CYS A 159 -1.92 6.18 8.03
C CYS A 159 -1.83 5.76 6.56
N LYS A 160 -2.55 4.69 6.21
CA LYS A 160 -2.75 4.20 4.85
C LYS A 160 -3.87 4.98 4.18
N VAL A 161 -3.72 5.36 2.92
CA VAL A 161 -4.72 6.09 2.13
C VAL A 161 -5.13 5.23 0.94
N ARG A 162 -6.44 5.03 0.75
CA ARG A 162 -7.01 4.22 -0.33
C ARG A 162 -8.24 4.88 -0.94
N CYS A 163 -8.65 4.38 -2.10
CA CYS A 163 -9.96 4.71 -2.66
C CYS A 163 -11.06 3.96 -1.90
N SER A 164 -12.06 4.66 -1.36
CA SER A 164 -13.19 4.05 -0.64
C SER A 164 -14.14 3.24 -1.51
N TYR A 165 -14.03 3.34 -2.84
CA TYR A 165 -14.88 2.61 -3.78
C TYR A 165 -14.25 1.33 -4.32
N CYS A 166 -13.04 1.41 -4.88
CA CYS A 166 -12.37 0.25 -5.48
C CYS A 166 -11.23 -0.31 -4.61
N HIS A 167 -10.99 0.27 -3.43
CA HIS A 167 -9.94 -0.11 -2.48
C HIS A 167 -8.51 -0.11 -3.04
N SER A 168 -8.28 0.53 -4.20
CA SER A 168 -6.93 0.70 -4.72
C SER A 168 -6.09 1.42 -3.67
N PRO A 169 -4.95 0.83 -3.25
CA PRO A 169 -4.02 1.51 -2.37
C PRO A 169 -3.41 2.69 -3.12
N ILE A 170 -3.38 3.87 -2.52
CA ILE A 170 -2.88 5.10 -3.16
C ILE A 170 -1.52 5.50 -2.60
N MET A 171 -1.43 5.65 -1.28
CA MET A 171 -0.20 6.05 -0.60
C MET A 171 -0.24 5.73 0.89
N ASP A 172 0.91 5.76 1.54
CA ASP A 172 0.99 5.98 2.99
C ASP A 172 1.24 7.47 3.26
N GLU A 173 0.43 8.06 4.14
CA GLU A 173 0.65 9.42 4.59
C GLU A 173 1.47 9.41 5.89
N GLY A 174 2.71 9.89 5.81
CA GLY A 174 3.55 10.15 6.96
C GLY A 174 3.31 11.54 7.55
N ARG A 175 4.11 11.91 8.56
CA ARG A 175 4.05 13.26 9.16
C ARG A 175 4.53 14.34 8.18
N ASN A 176 5.65 14.08 7.50
CA ASN A 176 6.35 15.06 6.65
C ASN A 176 6.36 14.70 5.16
N MET A 177 6.15 13.42 4.83
CA MET A 177 6.29 12.88 3.48
C MET A 177 5.14 11.91 3.18
N ILE A 178 4.95 11.61 1.90
CA ILE A 178 4.07 10.54 1.44
C ILE A 178 4.88 9.43 0.79
N LEU A 179 4.39 8.20 0.92
CA LEU A 179 4.90 7.03 0.22
C LEU A 179 3.84 6.63 -0.81
N LEU A 180 3.94 7.19 -2.00
CA LEU A 180 3.02 6.95 -3.11
C LEU A 180 3.26 5.57 -3.74
N PHE A 181 2.22 4.89 -4.21
CA PHE A 181 2.37 3.62 -4.92
C PHE A 181 2.43 3.82 -6.43
N PRO A 182 3.60 3.59 -7.08
CA PRO A 182 3.79 3.99 -8.47
C PRO A 182 2.96 3.20 -9.48
N SER A 183 2.38 2.07 -9.10
CA SER A 183 1.50 1.26 -9.96
C SER A 183 0.24 2.01 -10.44
N LEU A 184 -0.11 3.13 -9.81
CA LEU A 184 -1.24 3.97 -10.22
C LEU A 184 -0.86 5.07 -11.23
N ILE A 185 0.44 5.28 -11.47
CA ILE A 185 0.95 6.35 -12.34
C ILE A 185 0.80 5.97 -13.81
N HIS A 186 0.32 6.92 -14.61
CA HIS A 186 0.17 6.77 -16.05
C HIS A 186 1.47 7.21 -16.75
N PHE A 187 2.46 6.32 -16.80
CA PHE A 187 3.74 6.59 -17.45
C PHE A 187 3.58 6.76 -18.97
N LYS A 188 4.13 7.85 -19.52
CA LYS A 188 4.09 8.16 -20.96
C LYS A 188 5.27 7.56 -21.73
N SER A 189 6.33 7.16 -21.03
CA SER A 189 7.53 6.56 -21.62
C SER A 189 8.18 5.55 -20.68
N GLU A 190 9.01 4.65 -21.24
CA GLU A 190 9.82 3.74 -20.44
C GLU A 190 10.88 4.49 -19.61
N GLU A 191 11.33 5.65 -20.08
CA GLU A 191 12.27 6.49 -19.32
C GLU A 191 11.60 7.03 -18.04
N ASP A 192 10.35 7.48 -18.14
CA ASP A 192 9.58 7.88 -16.96
C ASP A 192 9.45 6.73 -15.96
N LYS A 193 9.17 5.52 -16.45
CA LYS A 193 9.05 4.33 -15.59
C LYS A 193 10.38 3.98 -14.90
N LYS A 194 11.52 4.20 -15.56
CA LYS A 194 12.85 3.95 -14.97
C LYS A 194 13.11 4.83 -13.75
N ASN A 195 12.63 6.08 -13.73
CA ASN A 195 12.81 7.00 -12.61
C ASN A 195 12.23 6.46 -11.29
N PHE A 196 11.26 5.56 -11.37
CA PHE A 196 10.54 4.98 -10.22
C PHE A 196 11.04 3.60 -9.82
N LYS A 197 12.05 3.04 -10.51
CA LYS A 197 12.58 1.72 -10.16
C LYS A 197 12.99 1.68 -8.68
N PRO A 198 12.63 0.62 -7.94
CA PRO A 198 13.05 0.47 -6.57
C PRO A 198 14.58 0.39 -6.50
N ARG A 199 15.13 0.94 -5.42
CA ARG A 199 16.57 0.97 -5.17
C ARG A 199 17.02 -0.06 -4.14
N LEU A 200 16.11 -0.55 -3.29
CA LEU A 200 16.40 -1.51 -2.22
C LEU A 200 15.13 -2.19 -1.69
N HIS A 201 15.35 -3.21 -0.85
CA HIS A 201 14.33 -3.93 -0.10
C HIS A 201 14.49 -3.67 1.39
N MET A 202 13.40 -3.34 2.08
CA MET A 202 13.33 -3.22 3.53
C MET A 202 12.52 -4.37 4.12
N PHE A 203 12.84 -4.74 5.36
CA PHE A 203 12.20 -5.84 6.09
C PHE A 203 12.24 -7.18 5.34
N TYR A 204 13.29 -7.41 4.55
CA TYR A 204 13.37 -8.53 3.60
C TYR A 204 13.47 -9.91 4.29
N GLY A 205 13.79 -9.96 5.58
CA GLY A 205 13.66 -11.18 6.40
C GLY A 205 12.22 -11.69 6.52
N GLN A 206 11.20 -10.84 6.27
CA GLN A 206 9.78 -11.22 6.32
C GLN A 206 9.21 -11.60 4.94
N ARG A 207 10.03 -11.64 3.89
CA ARG A 207 9.59 -11.95 2.53
C ARG A 207 8.89 -13.32 2.46
N VAL A 208 7.93 -13.44 1.55
CA VAL A 208 7.24 -14.70 1.25
C VAL A 208 7.80 -15.43 0.03
N MET A 209 8.71 -14.78 -0.69
CA MET A 209 9.45 -15.33 -1.82
C MET A 209 10.78 -14.59 -1.98
N ASP A 210 11.78 -15.27 -2.52
CA ASP A 210 13.07 -14.67 -2.84
C ASP A 210 12.99 -13.82 -4.12
N ILE A 211 13.67 -12.67 -4.11
CA ILE A 211 13.74 -11.71 -5.23
C ILE A 211 15.20 -11.51 -5.64
N PRO A 212 15.70 -12.24 -6.66
CA PRO A 212 17.10 -12.20 -7.09
C PRO A 212 17.34 -11.07 -8.12
N ASP A 213 17.19 -9.82 -7.70
CA ASP A 213 17.30 -8.64 -8.57
C ASP A 213 18.60 -7.83 -8.42
N GLY A 214 19.50 -8.26 -7.54
CA GLY A 214 20.75 -7.56 -7.27
C GLY A 214 20.59 -6.23 -6.55
N LEU A 215 19.43 -5.95 -5.94
CA LEU A 215 19.24 -4.77 -5.10
C LEU A 215 19.58 -5.07 -3.63
N PRO A 216 20.09 -4.08 -2.87
CA PRO A 216 20.35 -4.21 -1.43
C PRO A 216 19.11 -4.65 -0.66
N LYS A 217 19.29 -5.59 0.27
CA LYS A 217 18.23 -6.18 1.07
C LYS A 217 18.53 -5.99 2.55
N TRP A 218 17.66 -5.28 3.24
CA TRP A 218 17.84 -4.90 4.64
C TRP A 218 16.93 -5.72 5.56
N THR A 219 17.42 -6.07 6.75
CA THR A 219 16.64 -6.78 7.78
C THR A 219 15.50 -5.93 8.34
N GLY A 220 15.67 -4.60 8.35
CA GLY A 220 14.67 -3.62 8.79
C GLY A 220 14.61 -2.40 7.85
N LEU A 221 14.65 -1.20 8.42
CA LEU A 221 14.80 0.05 7.67
C LEU A 221 16.20 0.16 7.08
N ASN A 222 16.32 0.73 5.88
CA ASN A 222 17.64 0.97 5.28
C ASN A 222 18.46 1.92 6.16
N GLU A 223 19.78 1.75 6.17
CA GLU A 223 20.75 2.51 6.99
C GLU A 223 20.70 2.23 8.50
N ASP A 224 19.53 1.87 9.04
CA ASP A 224 19.33 1.58 10.47
C ASP A 224 19.37 0.07 10.80
N SER A 225 19.62 -0.80 9.83
CA SER A 225 19.60 -2.25 10.01
C SER A 225 20.72 -2.97 9.26
N ASP A 226 20.73 -4.29 9.29
CA ASP A 226 21.76 -5.11 8.65
C ASP A 226 21.42 -5.36 7.18
N LEU A 227 22.43 -5.40 6.32
CA LEU A 227 22.29 -6.02 5.00
C LEU A 227 22.21 -7.54 5.15
N ILE A 228 21.36 -8.16 4.35
CA ILE A 228 21.22 -9.62 4.25
C ILE A 228 22.24 -10.13 3.24
N GLU A 229 22.73 -11.37 3.44
CA GLU A 229 23.73 -12.04 2.59
C GLU A 229 23.40 -11.99 1.09
N ASP A 230 22.11 -12.09 0.73
CA ASP A 230 21.61 -11.99 -0.65
C ASP A 230 21.73 -10.57 -1.27
N SER A 231 22.30 -9.60 -0.55
CA SER A 231 22.57 -8.24 -1.06
C SER A 231 23.82 -8.20 -1.94
N PRO A 232 24.03 -7.11 -2.72
CA PRO A 232 25.26 -6.93 -3.48
C PRO A 232 26.52 -7.12 -2.61
N PRO A 233 27.44 -8.04 -2.96
CA PRO A 233 28.56 -8.41 -2.10
C PRO A 233 29.47 -7.25 -1.72
N ASP A 234 29.66 -6.30 -2.64
CA ASP A 234 30.51 -5.13 -2.37
C ASP A 234 29.87 -4.20 -1.34
N MET A 235 28.54 -4.07 -1.33
CA MET A 235 27.82 -3.29 -0.31
C MET A 235 27.85 -3.97 1.06
N VAL A 236 27.74 -5.30 1.10
CA VAL A 236 27.88 -6.07 2.35
C VAL A 236 29.26 -5.84 2.95
N LYS A 237 30.33 -6.00 2.15
CA LYS A 237 31.72 -5.76 2.58
C LYS A 237 31.95 -4.33 3.06
N GLU A 238 31.39 -3.33 2.38
CA GLU A 238 31.51 -1.93 2.76
C GLU A 238 30.84 -1.66 4.13
N LEU A 239 29.63 -2.18 4.33
CA LEU A 239 28.91 -2.04 5.60
C LEU A 239 29.65 -2.69 6.76
N GLU A 240 30.21 -3.90 6.56
CA GLU A 240 31.04 -4.60 7.55
C GLU A 240 32.28 -3.79 7.92
N ARG A 241 33.00 -3.24 6.94
CA ARG A 241 34.16 -2.37 7.17
C ARG A 241 33.81 -1.14 7.98
N LYS A 242 32.68 -0.48 7.65
CA LYS A 242 32.20 0.70 8.38
C LYS A 242 31.92 0.38 9.85
N ARG A 243 31.25 -0.75 10.12
CA ARG A 243 30.94 -1.22 11.49
C ARG A 243 32.17 -1.59 12.30
N MET A 244 33.13 -2.30 11.70
CA MET A 244 34.39 -2.61 12.38
C MET A 244 35.14 -1.34 12.78
N LYS A 245 35.11 -0.30 11.92
CA LYS A 245 35.69 1.00 12.24
C LYS A 245 34.94 1.70 13.37
N GLU A 246 33.61 1.78 13.31
CA GLU A 246 32.81 2.41 14.36
C GLU A 246 32.97 1.73 15.72
N GLN A 247 33.02 0.39 15.75
CA GLN A 247 33.29 -0.38 16.96
C GLN A 247 34.69 -0.10 17.51
N LYS A 248 35.71 -0.06 16.65
CA LYS A 248 37.07 0.30 17.05
C LYS A 248 37.12 1.72 17.63
N ASP A 249 36.47 2.68 16.97
CA ASP A 249 36.41 4.08 17.42
C ASP A 249 35.65 4.21 18.77
N GLN A 250 34.61 3.39 19.00
CA GLN A 250 33.90 3.34 20.29
C GLN A 250 34.78 2.76 21.40
N VAL A 251 35.44 1.63 21.16
CA VAL A 251 36.37 1.01 22.11
C VAL A 251 37.53 1.95 22.44
N GLU A 252 38.08 2.67 21.46
CA GLU A 252 39.12 3.67 21.69
C GLU A 252 38.62 4.86 22.51
N LYS A 253 37.37 5.29 22.35
CA LYS A 253 36.76 6.34 23.18
C LYS A 253 36.51 5.88 24.61
N GLU A 254 36.01 4.66 24.79
CA GLU A 254 35.78 4.07 26.12
C GLU A 254 37.08 3.87 26.91
N ASN A 255 38.16 3.47 26.23
CA ASN A 255 39.47 3.30 26.88
C ASN A 255 40.17 4.62 27.21
N ASN A 256 39.77 5.73 26.59
CA ASN A 256 40.35 7.07 26.79
C ASN A 256 39.50 7.99 27.69
N SER A 257 38.39 7.48 28.25
CA SER A 257 37.47 8.21 29.12
C SER A 257 37.49 7.68 30.55
#